data_AF-A0A9D3U5V4-F1
#
_entry.id   AF-A0A9D3U5V4-F1
#
_cell.length_a   1.000
_cell.length_b   1.000
_cell.length_c   1.000
_cell.angle_alpha   90.00
_cell.angle_beta   90.00
_cell.angle_gamma   90.00
#
_symmetry.space_group_name_H-M   'P 1'
#
loop_
_entity.id
_entity.type
_entity.pdbx_description
1 polymer ?
#
loop_
_entity_poly.entity_id
_entity_poly.type
_entity_poly.pdbx_seq_one_letter_code
_entity_poly.pdbx_strand_id
1 'polypeptide(L)'
;MAAEAVFRRSPSASTPWKSPSSTYKRSKTNHLLHFTIRASSHSIDDKNKAYKQLGLFSLKKKIEDVILRAEMLAPSALELEEARRIKQEEMIRDYDLWNDPVKSSEILVKLADSVKVVDALKDLKYKAEEAKLIAQLAETDAVNYSLFEQAYDASLAISDLLDKYEVSRLLRGAYEMEGACVIIKANSKGNKSEVWAEQLLSMYMKWAKKQGYRGRVVEKDLSTNGGIKSATIEFEFEYAYGFLSGERGVHRMIRSQNGSVHNEVSSVGIDVVPLFLGTTPDLQISDDDLILSSVLSLGEKQSRTGYTVCVQHIPTALTFQSSGERSYIANQIKALNRLKAKLLVVANEQGVSDVSSINKAPMVDMWQKETRSFSRTRLLDCSFSWHLPSKTDPKGSSSKHMNELLLVYYKLSYYSRGQVLFIYESPLTINVFGFLTYH
;
A
#
# COMPACT_ATOMS: atom_id res chain seq x y z
N MET A 1 37.36 -40.07 60.76
CA MET A 1 38.34 -40.65 59.83
C MET A 1 38.95 -39.51 59.04
N ALA A 2 40.27 -39.33 59.21
CA ALA A 2 41.15 -38.30 58.63
C ALA A 2 41.15 -38.34 57.08
N ALA A 3 41.60 -37.34 56.32
CA ALA A 3 42.68 -36.36 56.53
C ALA A 3 42.39 -35.05 55.73
N GLU A 4 42.51 -33.86 56.36
CA GLU A 4 43.62 -32.87 56.31
C GLU A 4 43.92 -32.31 54.90
N ALA A 5 43.60 -31.04 54.57
CA ALA A 5 44.21 -29.74 54.97
C ALA A 5 45.55 -29.47 54.19
N VAL A 6 46.03 -28.29 53.78
CA VAL A 6 46.00 -26.86 54.17
C VAL A 6 46.57 -26.07 52.94
N PHE A 7 46.17 -24.83 52.60
CA PHE A 7 46.92 -23.55 52.81
C PHE A 7 46.27 -22.47 51.92
N ARG A 8 46.06 -21.20 52.31
CA ARG A 8 46.15 -20.47 53.58
C ARG A 8 45.30 -19.19 53.42
N ARG A 9 44.54 -18.84 54.46
CA ARG A 9 43.96 -17.51 54.72
C ARG A 9 45.09 -16.47 54.88
N SER A 10 44.90 -15.16 54.67
CA SER A 10 44.37 -14.26 55.71
C SER A 10 44.18 -12.80 55.23
N PRO A 11 43.39 -11.99 55.97
CA PRO A 11 42.70 -10.78 55.50
C PRO A 11 43.06 -9.51 56.32
N SER A 12 42.18 -8.49 56.27
CA SER A 12 41.99 -7.36 57.23
C SER A 12 42.89 -6.12 56.99
N ALA A 13 42.55 -4.88 57.33
CA ALA A 13 41.38 -4.28 57.98
C ALA A 13 41.44 -2.72 57.88
N SER A 14 40.27 -2.10 57.94
CA SER A 14 39.87 -0.79 58.53
C SER A 14 40.86 0.39 58.73
N THR A 15 40.39 1.57 58.28
CA THR A 15 40.50 2.94 58.86
C THR A 15 40.55 3.00 60.41
N PRO A 16 41.07 4.06 61.12
CA PRO A 16 40.69 5.48 60.93
C PRO A 16 41.71 6.58 61.36
N TRP A 17 41.25 7.83 61.23
CA TRP A 17 41.72 9.18 61.62
C TRP A 17 42.86 9.39 62.64
N LYS A 18 43.65 10.47 62.40
CA LYS A 18 43.92 11.59 63.34
C LYS A 18 44.70 12.74 62.66
N SER A 19 44.30 13.99 62.95
CA SER A 19 45.07 15.25 62.83
C SER A 19 45.66 15.60 64.23
N PRO A 20 46.73 16.42 64.43
CA PRO A 20 46.83 17.83 63.96
C PRO A 20 48.25 18.46 63.70
N SER A 21 48.20 19.69 63.14
CA SER A 21 49.03 20.90 63.40
C SER A 21 50.41 21.18 62.72
N SER A 22 50.50 22.42 62.18
CA SER A 22 51.66 23.37 62.14
C SER A 22 52.83 23.06 61.17
N THR A 23 53.44 23.95 60.36
CA THR A 23 53.40 25.42 60.16
C THR A 23 54.21 25.79 58.89
N TYR A 24 53.69 26.76 58.12
CA TYR A 24 54.36 27.86 57.40
C TYR A 24 55.37 27.70 56.21
N LYS A 25 54.98 28.39 55.13
CA LYS A 25 55.76 29.23 54.15
C LYS A 25 56.49 28.61 52.93
N ARG A 26 55.82 28.76 51.78
CA ARG A 26 56.20 29.48 50.53
C ARG A 26 57.69 29.47 50.08
N SER A 27 57.95 28.98 48.87
CA SER A 27 58.65 29.70 47.77
C SER A 27 58.87 28.82 46.50
N LYS A 28 58.43 29.35 45.34
CA LYS A 28 58.98 29.31 43.93
C LYS A 28 59.86 28.10 43.50
N THR A 29 59.77 27.47 42.31
CA THR A 29 59.52 27.97 40.94
C THR A 29 59.54 26.78 39.94
N ASN A 30 59.03 27.04 38.72
CA ASN A 30 59.32 26.41 37.41
C ASN A 30 58.65 25.08 37.04
N HIS A 31 57.61 25.15 36.19
CA HIS A 31 57.35 24.12 35.18
C HIS A 31 57.00 24.74 33.82
N LEU A 32 57.51 24.03 32.81
CA LEU A 32 57.64 24.38 31.41
C LEU A 32 56.31 24.53 30.65
N LEU A 33 56.38 25.44 29.69
CA LEU A 33 55.48 25.82 28.60
C LEU A 33 54.48 24.75 28.09
N HIS A 34 53.18 25.08 28.19
CA HIS A 34 52.09 24.47 27.41
C HIS A 34 51.73 25.43 26.26
N PHE A 35 51.92 25.02 25.01
CA PHE A 35 51.32 25.71 23.86
C PHE A 35 49.83 25.40 23.84
N THR A 36 49.01 26.43 24.09
CA THR A 36 47.56 26.38 23.90
C THR A 36 47.26 26.78 22.46
N ILE A 37 46.73 25.84 21.67
CA ILE A 37 46.10 26.13 20.39
C ILE A 37 44.86 26.98 20.69
N ARG A 38 44.91 28.24 20.26
CA ARG A 38 43.80 29.20 20.38
C ARG A 38 42.69 28.73 19.44
N ALA A 39 41.67 28.07 19.97
CA ALA A 39 40.46 27.74 19.23
C ALA A 39 39.81 29.05 18.76
N SER A 40 39.73 29.25 17.45
CA SER A 40 38.93 30.30 16.85
C SER A 40 37.47 30.07 17.23
N SER A 41 36.86 31.06 17.86
CA SER A 41 35.43 31.12 18.13
C SER A 41 34.69 31.24 16.81
N HIS A 42 34.35 30.12 16.16
CA HIS A 42 33.37 30.12 15.08
C HIS A 42 32.02 30.58 15.64
N SER A 43 31.50 31.66 15.07
CA SER A 43 30.24 32.26 15.49
C SER A 43 29.08 31.28 15.32
N ILE A 44 28.07 31.40 16.17
CA ILE A 44 26.82 30.62 16.09
C ILE A 44 26.10 30.87 14.73
N ASP A 45 26.35 32.01 14.09
CA ASP A 45 25.86 32.36 12.75
C ASP A 45 26.46 31.50 11.63
N ASP A 46 27.75 31.13 11.71
CA ASP A 46 28.39 30.27 10.70
C ASP A 46 27.80 28.86 10.71
N LYS A 47 27.47 28.33 11.91
CA LYS A 47 26.80 27.04 12.03
C LYS A 47 25.38 27.12 11.46
N ASN A 48 24.62 28.17 11.75
CA ASN A 48 23.29 28.37 11.17
C ASN A 48 23.33 28.50 9.64
N LYS A 49 24.36 29.14 9.08
CA LYS A 49 24.58 29.23 7.62
C LYS A 49 24.89 27.86 7.02
N ALA A 50 25.73 27.06 7.66
CA ALA A 50 26.04 25.70 7.23
C ALA A 50 24.82 24.76 7.31
N TYR A 51 24.00 24.83 8.37
CA TYR A 51 22.76 24.05 8.47
C TYR A 51 21.71 24.49 7.42
N LYS A 52 21.59 25.80 7.16
CA LYS A 52 20.75 26.32 6.06
C LYS A 52 21.25 25.84 4.71
N GLN A 53 22.56 25.83 4.46
CA GLN A 53 23.15 25.33 3.21
C GLN A 53 23.00 23.81 3.03
N LEU A 54 23.15 23.02 4.10
CA LEU A 54 22.92 21.58 4.08
C LEU A 54 21.45 21.23 3.84
N GLY A 55 20.53 21.99 4.45
CA GLY A 55 19.08 21.87 4.19
C GLY A 55 18.73 22.26 2.75
N LEU A 56 19.33 23.34 2.23
CA LEU A 56 19.12 23.81 0.86
C LEU A 56 19.63 22.80 -0.17
N PHE A 57 20.77 22.15 0.06
CA PHE A 57 21.29 21.10 -0.80
C PHE A 57 20.33 19.91 -0.88
N SER A 58 19.77 19.49 0.26
CA SER A 58 18.78 18.40 0.26
C SER A 58 17.47 18.78 -0.43
N LEU A 59 17.01 20.03 -0.30
CA LEU A 59 15.84 20.55 -1.00
C LEU A 59 16.08 20.63 -2.51
N LYS A 60 17.22 21.20 -2.91
CA LYS A 60 17.66 21.29 -4.30
C LYS A 60 17.66 19.92 -4.97
N LYS A 61 18.30 18.93 -4.34
CA LYS A 61 18.33 17.58 -4.87
C LYS A 61 16.92 16.98 -5.05
N LYS A 62 16.00 17.20 -4.10
CA LYS A 62 14.61 16.72 -4.24
C LYS A 62 13.89 17.37 -5.42
N ILE A 63 14.08 18.68 -5.61
CA ILE A 63 13.50 19.42 -6.73
C ILE A 63 14.05 18.87 -8.05
N GLU A 64 15.37 18.71 -8.15
CA GLU A 64 16.05 18.13 -9.32
C GLU A 64 15.56 16.70 -9.61
N ASP A 65 15.46 15.84 -8.60
CA ASP A 65 14.98 14.45 -8.76
C ASP A 65 13.54 14.41 -9.30
N VAL A 66 12.65 15.28 -8.81
CA VAL A 66 11.25 15.36 -9.30
C VAL A 66 11.18 15.92 -10.72
N ILE A 67 11.93 16.97 -11.02
CA ILE A 67 12.00 17.56 -12.37
C ILE A 67 12.51 16.51 -13.36
N LEU A 68 13.61 15.81 -13.03
CA LEU A 68 14.16 14.77 -13.87
C LEU A 68 13.14 13.64 -14.11
N ARG A 69 12.45 13.20 -13.05
CA ARG A 69 11.39 12.19 -13.17
C ARG A 69 10.26 12.67 -14.09
N ALA A 70 9.85 13.93 -13.98
CA ALA A 70 8.83 14.52 -14.84
C ALA A 70 9.31 14.64 -16.31
N GLU A 71 10.54 15.08 -16.55
CA GLU A 71 11.12 15.18 -17.90
C GLU A 71 11.25 13.82 -18.59
N MET A 72 11.57 12.76 -17.83
CA MET A 72 11.64 11.41 -18.38
C MET A 72 10.27 10.80 -18.69
N LEU A 73 9.28 11.02 -17.82
CA LEU A 73 7.99 10.32 -17.90
C LEU A 73 6.92 11.10 -18.68
N ALA A 74 6.86 12.42 -18.52
CA ALA A 74 5.78 13.23 -19.08
C ALA A 74 5.71 13.23 -20.60
N PRO A 75 6.82 13.33 -21.37
CA PRO A 75 6.76 13.32 -22.83
C PRO A 75 6.26 11.99 -23.38
N SER A 76 6.85 10.87 -22.91
CA SER A 76 6.44 9.53 -23.34
C SER A 76 5.00 9.21 -22.93
N ALA A 77 4.56 9.69 -21.77
CA ALA A 77 3.18 9.60 -21.32
C ALA A 77 2.24 10.40 -22.23
N LEU A 78 2.60 11.65 -22.54
CA LEU A 78 1.79 12.54 -23.36
C LEU A 78 1.60 11.98 -24.77
N GLU A 79 2.68 11.52 -25.41
CA GLU A 79 2.62 10.90 -26.74
C GLU A 79 1.66 9.70 -26.78
N LEU A 80 1.72 8.84 -25.77
CA LEU A 80 0.86 7.66 -25.67
C LEU A 80 -0.61 8.04 -25.51
N GLU A 81 -0.91 9.00 -24.63
CA GLU A 81 -2.29 9.44 -24.38
C GLU A 81 -2.86 10.25 -25.55
N GLU A 82 -2.04 11.06 -26.24
CA GLU A 82 -2.46 11.75 -27.46
C GLU A 82 -2.77 10.75 -28.58
N ALA A 83 -1.92 9.73 -28.78
CA ALA A 83 -2.18 8.67 -29.75
C ALA A 83 -3.48 7.90 -29.43
N ARG A 84 -3.76 7.64 -28.15
CA ARG A 84 -5.03 7.04 -27.74
C ARG A 84 -6.21 7.95 -28.05
N ARG A 85 -6.13 9.23 -27.70
CA ARG A 85 -7.19 10.21 -27.97
C ARG A 85 -7.49 10.28 -29.47
N ILE A 86 -6.46 10.36 -30.31
CA ILE A 86 -6.61 10.37 -31.78
C ILE A 86 -7.36 9.12 -32.26
N LYS A 87 -6.97 7.93 -31.77
CA LYS A 87 -7.67 6.69 -32.10
C LYS A 87 -9.15 6.71 -31.68
N GLN A 88 -9.48 7.33 -30.56
CA GLN A 88 -10.87 7.48 -30.12
C GLN A 88 -11.64 8.46 -31.00
N GLU A 89 -11.02 9.57 -31.41
CA GLU A 89 -11.61 10.51 -32.35
C GLU A 89 -11.88 9.86 -33.71
N GLU A 90 -10.96 9.03 -34.22
CA GLU A 90 -11.16 8.25 -35.44
C GLU A 90 -12.36 7.30 -35.32
N MET A 91 -12.46 6.54 -34.23
CA MET A 91 -13.62 5.67 -33.98
C MET A 91 -14.95 6.44 -33.95
N ILE A 92 -14.96 7.66 -33.42
CA ILE A 92 -16.16 8.52 -33.39
C ILE A 92 -16.52 9.03 -34.77
N ARG A 93 -15.54 9.33 -35.63
CA ARG A 93 -15.79 9.77 -37.01
C ARG A 93 -16.47 8.69 -37.84
N ASP A 94 -16.06 7.44 -37.62
CA ASP A 94 -16.59 6.28 -38.37
C ASP A 94 -17.91 5.75 -37.76
N TYR A 95 -18.20 6.09 -36.50
CA TYR A 95 -19.38 5.60 -35.79
C TYR A 95 -20.54 6.59 -35.85
N ASP A 96 -21.68 6.13 -36.34
CA ASP A 96 -22.91 6.91 -36.33
C ASP A 96 -23.56 6.90 -34.93
N LEU A 97 -23.34 8.00 -34.19
CA LEU A 97 -23.76 8.22 -32.80
C LEU A 97 -25.29 8.16 -32.59
N TRP A 98 -26.09 8.18 -33.66
CA TRP A 98 -27.55 8.15 -33.55
C TRP A 98 -28.12 6.73 -33.44
N ASN A 99 -27.33 5.69 -33.75
CA ASN A 99 -27.82 4.31 -33.75
C ASN A 99 -28.00 3.70 -32.36
N ASP A 100 -27.14 4.06 -31.40
CA ASP A 100 -27.21 3.54 -30.02
C ASP A 100 -26.82 4.66 -29.04
N PRO A 101 -27.80 5.31 -28.39
CA PRO A 101 -27.51 6.44 -27.51
C PRO A 101 -26.71 6.02 -26.27
N VAL A 102 -26.82 4.77 -25.82
CA VAL A 102 -26.11 4.27 -24.64
C VAL A 102 -24.63 4.11 -24.96
N LYS A 103 -24.31 3.40 -26.05
CA LYS A 103 -22.91 3.25 -26.50
C LYS A 103 -22.28 4.57 -26.88
N SER A 104 -23.04 5.47 -27.49
CA SER A 104 -22.57 6.80 -27.85
C SER A 104 -22.18 7.62 -26.62
N SER A 105 -23.01 7.59 -25.57
CA SER A 105 -22.66 8.23 -24.29
C SER A 105 -21.37 7.65 -23.70
N GLU A 106 -21.19 6.33 -23.71
CA GLU A 106 -19.97 5.70 -23.19
C GLU A 106 -18.71 6.11 -23.98
N ILE A 107 -18.80 6.15 -25.31
CA ILE A 107 -17.69 6.55 -26.18
C ILE A 107 -17.31 8.02 -25.93
N LEU A 108 -18.31 8.91 -25.83
CA LEU A 108 -18.09 10.33 -25.57
C LEU A 108 -17.49 10.58 -24.18
N VAL A 109 -17.94 9.84 -23.15
CA VAL A 109 -17.35 9.90 -21.81
C VAL A 109 -15.87 9.47 -21.84
N LYS A 110 -15.57 8.35 -22.51
CA LYS A 110 -14.18 7.87 -22.66
C LYS A 110 -13.29 8.88 -23.40
N LEU A 111 -13.82 9.57 -24.40
CA LEU A 111 -13.10 10.64 -25.10
C LEU A 111 -12.86 11.82 -24.16
N ALA A 112 -13.89 12.30 -23.46
CA ALA A 112 -13.76 13.41 -22.53
C ALA A 112 -12.72 13.14 -21.44
N ASP A 113 -12.65 11.91 -20.93
CA ASP A 113 -11.65 11.53 -19.95
C ASP A 113 -10.23 11.48 -20.55
N SER A 114 -10.08 11.02 -21.79
CA SER A 114 -8.78 11.07 -22.48
C SER A 114 -8.27 12.50 -22.69
N VAL A 115 -9.16 13.44 -23.02
CA VAL A 115 -8.83 14.86 -23.19
C VAL A 115 -8.34 15.45 -21.87
N LYS A 116 -9.06 15.21 -20.77
CA LYS A 116 -8.64 15.66 -19.42
C LYS A 116 -7.24 15.15 -19.06
N VAL A 117 -6.92 13.89 -19.38
CA VAL A 117 -5.61 13.30 -19.10
C VAL A 117 -4.51 13.96 -19.93
N VAL A 118 -4.76 14.18 -21.23
CA VAL A 118 -3.82 14.88 -22.13
C VAL A 118 -3.56 16.31 -21.64
N ASP A 119 -4.61 17.04 -21.26
CA ASP A 119 -4.48 18.41 -20.76
C ASP A 119 -3.70 18.45 -19.43
N ALA A 120 -3.99 17.52 -18.52
CA ALA A 120 -3.24 17.39 -17.26
C ALA A 120 -1.75 17.08 -17.48
N LEU A 121 -1.40 16.28 -18.50
CA LEU A 121 -0.01 15.99 -18.86
C LEU A 121 0.70 17.19 -19.50
N LYS A 122 -0.02 17.98 -20.30
CA LYS A 122 0.49 19.25 -20.84
C LYS A 122 0.78 20.25 -19.73
N ASP A 123 -0.14 20.39 -18.79
CA ASP A 123 0.03 21.22 -17.60
C ASP A 123 1.21 20.75 -16.74
N LEU A 124 1.37 19.43 -16.57
CA LEU A 124 2.50 18.85 -15.84
C LEU A 124 3.84 19.17 -16.52
N LYS A 125 3.90 19.08 -17.86
CA LYS A 125 5.09 19.44 -18.63
C LYS A 125 5.43 20.92 -18.45
N TYR A 126 4.44 21.81 -18.58
CA TYR A 126 4.63 23.25 -18.38
C TYR A 126 5.14 23.56 -16.97
N LYS A 127 4.52 22.97 -15.93
CA LYS A 127 4.95 23.14 -14.54
C LYS A 127 6.36 22.62 -14.29
N ALA A 128 6.75 21.52 -14.92
CA ALA A 128 8.11 20.98 -14.81
C ALA A 128 9.15 21.93 -15.42
N GLU A 129 8.85 22.52 -16.57
CA GLU A 129 9.70 23.55 -17.20
C GLU A 129 9.78 24.81 -16.33
N GLU A 130 8.66 25.29 -15.78
CA GLU A 130 8.62 26.42 -14.86
C GLU A 130 9.47 26.16 -13.60
N ALA A 131 9.28 25.02 -12.93
CA ALA A 131 10.04 24.64 -11.75
C ALA A 131 11.56 24.56 -12.03
N LYS A 132 11.93 24.08 -13.22
CA LYS A 132 13.32 24.03 -13.68
C LYS A 132 13.92 25.43 -13.86
N LEU A 133 13.19 26.35 -14.48
CA LEU A 133 13.64 27.72 -14.65
C LEU A 133 13.79 28.42 -13.30
N ILE A 134 12.83 28.26 -12.37
CA ILE A 134 12.93 28.83 -11.02
C ILE A 134 14.15 28.26 -10.28
N ALA A 135 14.39 26.95 -10.38
CA ALA A 135 15.55 26.31 -9.78
C ALA A 135 16.87 26.86 -10.34
N GLN A 136 16.96 27.06 -11.65
CA GLN A 136 18.14 27.64 -12.31
C GLN A 136 18.37 29.11 -11.91
N LEU A 137 17.32 29.92 -11.85
CA LEU A 137 17.41 31.32 -11.41
C LEU A 137 17.84 31.43 -9.93
N ALA A 138 17.35 30.52 -9.10
CA ALA A 138 17.73 30.47 -7.69
C ALA A 138 19.21 30.08 -7.47
N GLU A 139 19.87 29.45 -8.46
CA GLU A 139 21.31 29.19 -8.44
C GLU A 139 22.14 30.41 -8.81
N THR A 140 21.66 31.24 -9.75
CA THR A 140 22.38 32.44 -10.21
C THR A 140 22.31 33.59 -9.20
N ASP A 141 21.18 33.76 -8.52
CA ASP A 141 20.98 34.77 -7.48
C ASP A 141 21.26 34.16 -6.11
N ALA A 142 22.50 34.30 -5.63
CA ALA A 142 23.00 33.69 -4.41
C ALA A 142 22.07 33.90 -3.19
N VAL A 143 21.20 32.91 -2.97
CA VAL A 143 20.31 32.73 -1.81
C VAL A 143 19.07 33.65 -1.80
N ASN A 144 18.27 33.63 -2.86
CA ASN A 144 16.87 34.02 -2.72
C ASN A 144 16.03 32.84 -2.19
N TYR A 145 15.96 32.72 -0.87
CA TYR A 145 15.21 31.64 -0.19
C TYR A 145 13.75 31.54 -0.65
N SER A 146 13.12 32.69 -0.98
CA SER A 146 11.73 32.73 -1.44
C SER A 146 11.52 32.05 -2.80
N LEU A 147 12.51 32.10 -3.70
CA LEU A 147 12.45 31.42 -5.00
C LEU A 147 12.65 29.91 -4.83
N PHE A 148 13.50 29.49 -3.90
CA PHE A 148 13.66 28.06 -3.57
C PHE A 148 12.40 27.46 -2.95
N GLU A 149 11.71 28.21 -2.10
CA GLU A 149 10.42 27.80 -1.54
C GLU A 149 9.37 27.62 -2.64
N GLN A 150 9.27 28.58 -3.57
CA GLN A 150 8.38 28.47 -4.73
C GLN A 150 8.72 27.26 -5.63
N ALA A 151 10.01 27.03 -5.93
CA ALA A 151 10.44 25.86 -6.69
C ALA A 151 10.11 24.55 -5.96
N TYR A 152 10.24 24.53 -4.63
CA TYR A 152 9.89 23.37 -3.82
C TYR A 152 8.39 23.08 -3.85
N ASP A 153 7.54 24.08 -3.66
CA ASP A 153 6.09 23.92 -3.73
C ASP A 153 5.63 23.47 -5.11
N ALA A 154 6.22 24.03 -6.18
CA ALA A 154 6.00 23.57 -7.54
C ALA A 154 6.42 22.09 -7.73
N SER A 155 7.57 21.69 -7.17
CA SER A 155 8.04 20.30 -7.21
C SER A 155 7.10 19.34 -6.49
N LEU A 156 6.51 19.74 -5.35
CA LEU A 156 5.52 18.94 -4.65
C LEU A 156 4.25 18.76 -5.49
N ALA A 157 3.76 19.84 -6.11
CA ALA A 157 2.60 19.77 -6.99
C ALA A 157 2.85 18.87 -8.22
N ILE A 158 4.05 18.93 -8.81
CA ILE A 158 4.46 18.04 -9.92
C ILE A 158 4.49 16.59 -9.45
N SER A 159 5.11 16.30 -8.30
CA SER A 159 5.18 14.95 -7.75
C SER A 159 3.79 14.36 -7.53
N ASP A 160 2.87 15.14 -6.94
CA ASP A 160 1.50 14.69 -6.67
C ASP A 160 0.73 14.41 -7.97
N LEU A 161 0.86 15.26 -8.99
CA LEU A 161 0.23 15.05 -10.29
C LEU A 161 0.80 13.82 -11.00
N LEU A 162 2.12 13.65 -10.95
CA LEU A 162 2.81 12.52 -11.56
C LEU A 162 2.44 11.20 -10.90
N ASP A 163 2.38 11.17 -9.56
CA ASP A 163 1.99 9.98 -8.80
C ASP A 163 0.52 9.61 -9.08
N LYS A 164 -0.38 10.60 -9.17
CA LYS A 164 -1.78 10.37 -9.59
C LYS A 164 -1.86 9.81 -11.00
N TYR A 165 -1.10 10.37 -11.94
CA TYR A 165 -1.07 9.89 -13.31
C TYR A 165 -0.54 8.45 -13.39
N GLU A 166 0.58 8.14 -12.72
CA GLU A 166 1.13 6.78 -12.66
C GLU A 166 0.11 5.78 -12.11
N VAL A 167 -0.57 6.12 -11.01
CA VAL A 167 -1.64 5.29 -10.45
C VAL A 167 -2.75 5.08 -11.46
N SER A 168 -3.26 6.15 -12.09
CA SER A 168 -4.33 6.06 -13.10
C SER A 168 -3.91 5.23 -14.32
N ARG A 169 -2.62 5.19 -14.65
CA ARG A 169 -2.07 4.40 -15.75
C ARG A 169 -1.96 2.93 -15.38
N LEU A 170 -1.55 2.63 -14.15
CA LEU A 170 -1.46 1.27 -13.64
C LEU A 170 -2.84 0.64 -13.42
N LEU A 171 -3.81 1.44 -12.99
CA LEU A 171 -5.16 1.01 -12.62
C LEU A 171 -6.19 1.22 -13.75
N ARG A 172 -5.96 0.60 -14.91
CA ARG A 172 -6.81 0.72 -16.13
C ARG A 172 -7.68 -0.50 -16.44
N GLY A 173 -7.73 -1.47 -15.55
CA GLY A 173 -8.57 -2.66 -15.70
C GLY A 173 -10.07 -2.35 -15.61
N ALA A 174 -10.89 -3.27 -16.10
CA ALA A 174 -12.34 -3.11 -16.32
C ALA A 174 -13.17 -2.68 -15.10
N TYR A 175 -12.65 -2.85 -13.88
CA TYR A 175 -13.32 -2.48 -12.63
C TYR A 175 -12.38 -1.79 -11.64
N GLU A 176 -11.17 -1.41 -12.06
CA GLU A 176 -10.12 -0.95 -11.14
C GLU A 176 -10.39 0.43 -10.55
N MET A 177 -11.26 1.23 -11.18
CA MET A 177 -11.70 2.54 -10.65
C MET A 177 -12.80 2.43 -9.59
N GLU A 178 -13.47 1.29 -9.49
CA GLU A 178 -14.60 1.12 -8.59
C GLU A 178 -14.17 1.05 -7.12
N GLY A 179 -15.17 1.19 -6.23
CA GLY A 179 -15.01 0.89 -4.82
C GLY A 179 -14.63 -0.58 -4.59
N ALA A 180 -14.27 -0.94 -3.36
CA ALA A 180 -13.94 -2.33 -3.02
C ALA A 180 -14.79 -2.86 -1.89
N CYS A 181 -15.22 -4.11 -2.01
CA CYS A 181 -15.76 -4.91 -0.92
C CYS A 181 -14.77 -6.03 -0.59
N VAL A 182 -14.14 -5.93 0.58
CA VAL A 182 -13.18 -6.92 1.08
C VAL A 182 -13.90 -7.87 2.03
N ILE A 183 -13.87 -9.15 1.72
CA ILE A 183 -14.48 -10.23 2.50
C ILE A 183 -13.36 -11.07 3.09
N ILE A 184 -13.31 -11.11 4.41
CA ILE A 184 -12.30 -11.83 5.19
C ILE A 184 -13.00 -13.05 5.79
N LYS A 185 -12.50 -14.26 5.52
CA LYS A 185 -13.02 -15.51 6.11
C LYS A 185 -11.88 -16.33 6.71
N ALA A 186 -12.05 -16.79 7.95
CA ALA A 186 -11.13 -17.72 8.56
C ALA A 186 -11.26 -19.11 7.90
N ASN A 187 -10.17 -19.64 7.35
CA ASN A 187 -10.20 -20.90 6.59
C ASN A 187 -10.33 -22.15 7.47
N SER A 188 -9.92 -22.06 8.74
CA SER A 188 -9.99 -23.18 9.68
C SER A 188 -10.72 -22.78 10.96
N LYS A 189 -11.60 -23.67 11.42
CA LYS A 189 -12.32 -23.53 12.68
C LYS A 189 -11.34 -23.73 13.84
N GLY A 190 -10.82 -22.62 14.36
CA GLY A 190 -9.88 -22.61 15.47
C GLY A 190 -9.53 -21.19 15.86
N ASN A 191 -9.32 -20.96 17.16
CA ASN A 191 -9.09 -19.64 17.74
C ASN A 191 -7.98 -18.85 17.00
N LYS A 192 -6.92 -19.53 16.54
CA LYS A 192 -5.75 -18.85 15.96
C LYS A 192 -6.00 -18.23 14.59
N SER A 193 -6.75 -18.91 13.72
CA SER A 193 -7.15 -18.35 12.41
C SER A 193 -8.20 -17.26 12.57
N GLU A 194 -9.12 -17.40 13.53
CA GLU A 194 -10.16 -16.40 13.80
C GLU A 194 -9.57 -15.12 14.40
N VAL A 195 -8.59 -15.24 15.30
CA VAL A 195 -7.82 -14.09 15.82
C VAL A 195 -6.97 -13.46 14.72
N TRP A 196 -6.37 -14.27 13.83
CA TRP A 196 -5.60 -13.73 12.70
C TRP A 196 -6.51 -12.95 11.73
N ALA A 197 -7.73 -13.42 11.47
CA ALA A 197 -8.72 -12.71 10.66
C ALA A 197 -9.07 -11.35 11.29
N GLU A 198 -9.21 -11.27 12.62
CA GLU A 198 -9.47 -9.99 13.31
C GLU A 198 -8.28 -9.02 13.21
N GLN A 199 -7.06 -9.54 13.24
CA GLN A 199 -5.85 -8.75 13.01
C GLN A 199 -5.81 -8.18 11.59
N LEU A 200 -6.17 -8.98 10.58
CA LEU A 200 -6.27 -8.52 9.18
C LEU A 200 -7.37 -7.48 8.98
N LEU A 201 -8.55 -7.67 9.58
CA LEU A 201 -9.62 -6.67 9.59
C LEU A 201 -9.11 -5.32 10.12
N SER A 202 -8.40 -5.35 11.25
CA SER A 202 -7.81 -4.15 11.85
C SER A 202 -6.72 -3.53 10.96
N MET A 203 -5.97 -4.35 10.22
CA MET A 203 -4.93 -3.90 9.29
C MET A 203 -5.54 -3.11 8.13
N TYR A 204 -6.58 -3.63 7.47
CA TYR A 204 -7.24 -2.93 6.35
C TYR A 204 -7.91 -1.63 6.80
N MET A 205 -8.56 -1.61 7.97
CA MET A 205 -9.15 -0.39 8.52
C MET A 205 -8.11 0.69 8.83
N LYS A 206 -6.93 0.29 9.37
CA LYS A 206 -5.81 1.21 9.61
C LYS A 206 -5.19 1.71 8.31
N TRP A 207 -5.06 0.85 7.31
CA TRP A 207 -4.58 1.26 5.99
C TRP A 207 -5.48 2.35 5.40
N ALA A 208 -6.79 2.13 5.34
CA ALA A 208 -7.71 3.10 4.77
C ALA A 208 -7.61 4.46 5.49
N LYS A 209 -7.61 4.45 6.83
CA LYS A 209 -7.44 5.67 7.64
C LYS A 209 -6.14 6.40 7.34
N LYS A 210 -5.03 5.67 7.12
CA LYS A 210 -3.72 6.27 6.83
C LYS A 210 -3.63 6.83 5.42
N GLN A 211 -4.39 6.27 4.47
CA GLN A 211 -4.54 6.84 3.12
C GLN A 211 -5.48 8.05 3.08
N GLY A 212 -6.08 8.44 4.20
CA GLY A 212 -7.09 9.51 4.25
C GLY A 212 -8.48 9.05 3.82
N TYR A 213 -8.68 7.75 3.57
CA TYR A 213 -9.96 7.17 3.16
C TYR A 213 -10.73 6.60 4.36
N ARG A 214 -12.04 6.41 4.16
CA ARG A 214 -12.94 5.79 5.15
C ARG A 214 -13.33 4.39 4.69
N GLY A 215 -13.05 3.39 5.51
CA GLY A 215 -13.62 2.04 5.39
C GLY A 215 -14.82 1.87 6.31
N ARG A 216 -15.83 1.11 5.85
CA ARG A 216 -17.03 0.77 6.64
C ARG A 216 -17.07 -0.73 6.84
N VAL A 217 -17.03 -1.19 8.10
CA VAL A 217 -17.30 -2.60 8.42
C VAL A 217 -18.80 -2.80 8.40
N VAL A 218 -19.30 -3.56 7.42
CA VAL A 218 -20.74 -3.76 7.21
C VAL A 218 -21.22 -5.02 7.90
N GLU A 219 -20.39 -6.06 7.93
CA GLU A 219 -20.69 -7.35 8.54
C GLU A 219 -19.50 -7.80 9.39
N LYS A 220 -19.76 -8.35 10.56
CA LYS A 220 -18.74 -8.92 11.45
C LYS A 220 -19.35 -10.09 12.22
N ASP A 221 -18.90 -11.31 11.91
CA ASP A 221 -19.29 -12.52 12.62
C ASP A 221 -18.23 -12.85 13.67
N LEU A 222 -18.59 -12.69 14.94
CA LEU A 222 -17.70 -12.98 16.06
C LEU A 222 -17.61 -14.50 16.30
N SER A 223 -16.42 -14.96 16.69
CA SER A 223 -16.24 -16.33 17.17
C SER A 223 -16.48 -16.44 18.67
N THR A 224 -16.95 -17.62 19.12
CA THR A 224 -17.11 -17.98 20.53
C THR A 224 -15.77 -18.04 21.27
N ASN A 225 -14.69 -18.39 20.57
CA ASN A 225 -13.37 -18.62 21.16
C ASN A 225 -12.43 -17.40 21.05
N GLY A 226 -12.95 -16.25 20.63
CA GLY A 226 -12.18 -15.04 20.32
C GLY A 226 -11.87 -14.87 18.82
N GLY A 227 -11.70 -13.62 18.37
CA GLY A 227 -11.51 -13.31 16.95
C GLY A 227 -12.82 -13.28 16.15
N ILE A 228 -12.68 -13.37 14.82
CA ILE A 228 -13.81 -13.34 13.87
C ILE A 228 -13.82 -14.57 12.97
N LYS A 229 -15.02 -15.06 12.65
CA LYS A 229 -15.24 -16.10 11.63
C LYS A 229 -15.23 -15.49 10.23
N SER A 230 -15.94 -14.38 10.10
CA SER A 230 -16.06 -13.62 8.85
C SER A 230 -16.18 -12.12 9.14
N ALA A 231 -15.74 -11.28 8.21
CA ALA A 231 -16.08 -9.86 8.18
C ALA A 231 -16.08 -9.32 6.76
N THR A 232 -16.94 -8.33 6.52
CA THR A 232 -17.04 -7.63 5.23
C THR A 232 -16.79 -6.14 5.44
N ILE A 233 -15.84 -5.59 4.69
CA ILE A 233 -15.48 -4.17 4.69
C ILE A 233 -15.81 -3.57 3.33
N GLU A 234 -16.51 -2.45 3.32
CA GLU A 234 -16.80 -1.67 2.12
C GLU A 234 -15.96 -0.39 2.11
N PHE A 235 -15.30 -0.16 0.98
CA PHE A 235 -14.47 1.00 0.67
C PHE A 235 -15.13 1.75 -0.49
N GLU A 236 -15.82 2.85 -0.17
CA GLU A 236 -16.57 3.68 -1.12
C GLU A 236 -15.72 4.85 -1.61
N PHE A 237 -14.61 4.55 -2.29
CA PHE A 237 -13.76 5.58 -2.92
C PHE A 237 -13.15 5.05 -4.22
N GLU A 238 -12.79 5.98 -5.11
CA GLU A 238 -12.20 5.66 -6.42
C GLU A 238 -10.90 4.88 -6.28
N TYR A 239 -10.67 3.95 -7.20
CA TYR A 239 -9.49 3.08 -7.24
C TYR A 239 -9.35 2.09 -6.09
N ALA A 240 -10.33 1.99 -5.17
CA ALA A 240 -10.24 1.08 -4.04
C ALA A 240 -10.09 -0.38 -4.48
N TYR A 241 -10.84 -0.81 -5.51
CA TYR A 241 -10.72 -2.16 -6.06
C TYR A 241 -9.33 -2.37 -6.67
N GLY A 242 -8.87 -1.41 -7.49
CA GLY A 242 -7.54 -1.44 -8.07
C GLY A 242 -6.44 -1.58 -7.01
N PHE A 243 -6.50 -0.84 -5.90
CA PHE A 243 -5.49 -1.03 -4.85
C PHE A 243 -5.56 -2.39 -4.17
N LEU A 244 -6.75 -2.93 -3.93
CA LEU A 244 -6.94 -4.11 -3.08
C LEU A 244 -7.04 -5.43 -3.83
N SER A 245 -7.25 -5.44 -5.16
CA SER A 245 -7.41 -6.69 -5.91
C SER A 245 -6.20 -7.60 -5.86
N GLY A 246 -4.99 -7.03 -5.69
CA GLY A 246 -3.75 -7.80 -5.45
C GLY A 246 -3.70 -8.53 -4.11
N GLU A 247 -4.58 -8.21 -3.16
CA GLU A 247 -4.62 -8.86 -1.84
C GLU A 247 -5.52 -10.10 -1.80
N ARG A 248 -6.20 -10.41 -2.91
CA ARG A 248 -7.06 -11.58 -3.04
C ARG A 248 -6.27 -12.89 -2.91
N GLY A 249 -6.80 -13.84 -2.15
CA GLY A 249 -6.26 -15.18 -1.93
C GLY A 249 -5.98 -15.47 -0.45
N VAL A 250 -5.07 -16.40 -0.16
CA VAL A 250 -4.82 -16.87 1.22
C VAL A 250 -3.67 -16.11 1.86
N HIS A 251 -3.90 -15.59 3.05
CA HIS A 251 -2.91 -14.92 3.90
C HIS A 251 -2.55 -15.83 5.07
N ARG A 252 -1.29 -16.25 5.14
CA ARG A 252 -0.79 -17.16 6.18
C ARG A 252 0.01 -16.42 7.24
N MET A 253 -0.21 -16.79 8.50
CA MET A 253 0.59 -16.35 9.63
C MET A 253 1.32 -17.54 10.22
N ILE A 254 2.64 -17.54 10.06
CA ILE A 254 3.57 -18.56 10.55
C ILE A 254 4.12 -18.11 11.91
N ARG A 255 3.84 -18.90 12.94
CA ARG A 255 4.28 -18.67 14.32
C ARG A 255 5.18 -19.83 14.74
N SER A 256 6.39 -19.51 15.16
CA SER A 256 7.24 -20.49 15.84
C SER A 256 6.68 -20.74 17.24
N GLN A 257 6.36 -21.99 17.53
CA GLN A 257 5.92 -22.41 18.85
C GLN A 257 7.15 -22.89 19.64
N ASN A 258 7.45 -22.24 20.76
CA ASN A 258 8.60 -22.59 21.59
C ASN A 258 8.53 -24.07 22.00
N GLY A 259 9.56 -24.85 21.64
CA GLY A 259 9.66 -26.28 21.95
C GLY A 259 9.07 -27.24 20.92
N SER A 260 8.53 -26.75 19.80
CA SER A 260 8.09 -27.57 18.66
C SER A 260 9.03 -27.41 17.47
N VAL A 261 9.34 -28.51 16.78
CA VAL A 261 10.05 -28.47 15.48
C VAL A 261 9.14 -27.93 14.36
N HIS A 262 7.81 -28.06 14.52
CA HIS A 262 6.84 -27.60 13.55
C HIS A 262 6.31 -26.20 13.89
N ASN A 263 6.36 -25.32 12.90
CA ASN A 263 5.73 -24.00 12.98
C ASN A 263 4.21 -24.14 12.88
N GLU A 264 3.51 -23.31 13.64
CA GLU A 264 2.08 -23.21 13.57
C GLU A 264 1.65 -22.22 12.47
N VAL A 265 0.73 -22.66 11.61
CA VAL A 265 0.25 -21.88 10.47
C VAL A 265 -1.23 -21.56 10.64
N SER A 266 -1.54 -20.28 10.82
CA SER A 266 -2.91 -19.76 10.74
C SER A 266 -3.16 -19.28 9.32
N SER A 267 -4.35 -19.52 8.77
CA SER A 267 -4.68 -19.11 7.39
C SER A 267 -6.05 -18.45 7.30
N VAL A 268 -6.13 -17.38 6.52
CA VAL A 268 -7.33 -16.58 6.30
C VAL A 268 -7.48 -16.37 4.80
N GLY A 269 -8.66 -16.64 4.27
CA GLY A 269 -9.03 -16.32 2.90
C GLY A 269 -9.52 -14.88 2.80
N ILE A 270 -8.98 -14.14 1.84
CA ILE A 270 -9.39 -12.78 1.53
C ILE A 270 -9.93 -12.79 0.11
N ASP A 271 -11.20 -12.41 -0.02
CA ASP A 271 -11.80 -12.12 -1.32
C ASP A 271 -12.03 -10.62 -1.47
N VAL A 272 -11.81 -10.13 -2.68
CA VAL A 272 -11.98 -8.71 -3.02
C VAL A 272 -12.85 -8.65 -4.26
N VAL A 273 -13.97 -7.93 -4.14
CA VAL A 273 -14.92 -7.71 -5.25
C VAL A 273 -15.14 -6.22 -5.44
N PRO A 274 -15.39 -5.75 -6.67
CA PRO A 274 -15.67 -4.35 -6.91
C PRO A 274 -17.02 -3.98 -6.28
N LEU A 275 -17.07 -2.78 -5.72
CA LEU A 275 -18.27 -2.15 -5.21
C LEU A 275 -18.61 -1.01 -6.16
N PHE A 276 -19.58 -1.23 -7.03
CA PHE A 276 -20.00 -0.24 -8.03
C PHE A 276 -20.56 1.00 -7.34
N LEU A 277 -19.89 2.14 -7.54
CA LEU A 277 -20.26 3.41 -6.90
C LEU A 277 -21.32 4.18 -7.71
N GLY A 278 -21.38 3.94 -9.03
CA GLY A 278 -22.31 4.53 -9.96
C GLY A 278 -23.37 3.54 -10.44
N THR A 279 -23.47 3.39 -11.76
CA THR A 279 -24.43 2.50 -12.41
C THR A 279 -24.10 1.03 -12.10
N THR A 280 -25.05 0.30 -11.52
CA THR A 280 -24.91 -1.15 -11.37
C THR A 280 -24.84 -1.79 -12.75
N PRO A 281 -23.88 -2.69 -13.00
CA PRO A 281 -23.77 -3.36 -14.30
C PRO A 281 -25.05 -4.15 -14.60
N ASP A 282 -25.54 -4.03 -15.83
CA ASP A 282 -26.72 -4.73 -16.32
C ASP A 282 -26.40 -6.20 -16.59
N LEU A 283 -26.14 -6.94 -15.51
CA LEU A 283 -26.01 -8.38 -15.54
C LEU A 283 -27.36 -9.00 -15.16
N GLN A 284 -28.04 -9.55 -16.15
CA GLN A 284 -29.24 -10.37 -15.95
C GLN A 284 -28.84 -11.80 -15.59
N ILE A 285 -29.38 -12.29 -14.47
CA ILE A 285 -29.21 -13.65 -13.99
C ILE A 285 -30.61 -14.24 -13.90
N SER A 286 -30.81 -15.45 -14.40
CA SER A 286 -32.10 -16.15 -14.27
C SER A 286 -32.39 -16.45 -12.81
N ASP A 287 -33.63 -16.25 -12.38
CA ASP A 287 -34.06 -16.61 -11.02
C ASP A 287 -33.91 -18.12 -10.77
N ASP A 288 -34.03 -18.95 -11.81
CA ASP A 288 -33.85 -20.40 -11.74
C ASP A 288 -32.40 -20.82 -11.40
N ASP A 289 -31.42 -19.94 -11.70
CA ASP A 289 -30.00 -20.17 -11.41
C ASP A 289 -29.60 -19.71 -10.00
N LEU A 290 -30.55 -19.15 -9.24
CA LEU A 290 -30.31 -18.57 -7.93
C LEU A 290 -31.01 -19.35 -6.82
N ILE A 291 -30.26 -19.69 -5.78
CA ILE A 291 -30.82 -20.23 -4.53
C ILE A 291 -30.73 -19.12 -3.48
N LEU A 292 -31.90 -18.67 -3.02
CA LEU A 292 -32.03 -17.77 -1.88
C LEU A 292 -32.30 -18.58 -0.62
N SER A 293 -31.42 -18.43 0.36
CA SER A 293 -31.61 -19.02 1.69
C SER A 293 -31.56 -17.93 2.75
N SER A 294 -32.43 -18.00 3.75
CA SER A 294 -32.46 -17.07 4.86
C SER A 294 -32.20 -17.79 6.17
N VAL A 295 -31.25 -17.29 6.95
CA VAL A 295 -31.04 -17.76 8.32
C VAL A 295 -31.60 -16.70 9.25
N LEU A 296 -32.57 -17.09 10.07
CA LEU A 296 -32.96 -16.27 11.21
C LEU A 296 -31.84 -16.38 12.24
N SER A 297 -31.09 -15.31 12.42
CA SER A 297 -30.07 -15.21 13.47
C SER A 297 -30.75 -15.11 14.84
N LEU A 298 -31.21 -16.24 15.41
CA LEU A 298 -31.61 -16.32 16.81
C LEU A 298 -30.34 -16.49 17.68
N GLY A 299 -29.73 -15.37 18.07
CA GLY A 299 -28.60 -15.33 19.00
C GLY A 299 -28.80 -14.25 20.05
N GLU A 300 -28.86 -14.65 21.32
CA GLU A 300 -29.07 -13.78 22.48
C GLU A 300 -27.91 -12.80 22.73
N LYS A 301 -28.30 -11.63 23.27
CA LYS A 301 -27.53 -10.43 23.67
C LYS A 301 -27.15 -9.45 22.55
N GLN A 302 -28.06 -8.46 22.45
CA GLN A 302 -28.01 -7.14 21.80
C GLN A 302 -28.61 -7.03 20.39
N SER A 303 -29.96 -7.03 20.36
CA SER A 303 -30.74 -5.97 19.69
C SER A 303 -30.59 -5.79 18.16
N ARG A 304 -30.40 -6.85 17.38
CA ARG A 304 -30.79 -6.81 15.95
C ARG A 304 -31.38 -8.15 15.53
N THR A 305 -32.70 -8.20 15.36
CA THR A 305 -33.40 -9.22 14.56
C THR A 305 -33.05 -8.95 13.10
N GLY A 306 -31.80 -9.22 12.71
CA GLY A 306 -31.33 -9.05 11.34
C GLY A 306 -31.65 -10.29 10.53
N TYR A 307 -32.31 -10.11 9.40
CA TYR A 307 -32.48 -11.18 8.43
C TYR A 307 -31.16 -11.42 7.72
N THR A 308 -30.53 -12.56 7.96
CA THR A 308 -29.35 -12.96 7.19
C THR A 308 -29.82 -13.61 5.89
N VAL A 309 -29.39 -13.06 4.75
CA VAL A 309 -29.70 -13.59 3.42
C VAL A 309 -28.43 -14.16 2.80
N CYS A 310 -28.50 -15.37 2.28
CA CYS A 310 -27.46 -16.01 1.51
C CYS A 310 -28.00 -16.29 0.10
N VAL A 311 -27.22 -15.87 -0.89
CA VAL A 311 -27.51 -16.03 -2.32
C VAL A 311 -26.44 -16.94 -2.90
N GLN A 312 -26.87 -18.00 -3.55
CA GLN A 312 -25.99 -18.93 -4.26
C GLN A 312 -26.33 -18.94 -5.75
N HIS A 313 -25.30 -18.85 -6.59
CA HIS A 313 -25.43 -19.08 -8.02
C HIS A 313 -25.12 -20.54 -8.34
N ILE A 314 -26.10 -21.29 -8.81
CA ILE A 314 -25.99 -22.74 -9.07
C ILE A 314 -24.91 -23.05 -10.13
N PRO A 315 -24.86 -22.34 -11.28
CA PRO A 315 -23.88 -22.63 -12.33
C PRO A 315 -22.43 -22.31 -11.95
N THR A 316 -22.14 -21.49 -10.95
CA THR A 316 -20.75 -21.23 -10.52
C THR A 316 -20.45 -21.71 -9.11
N ALA A 317 -21.46 -22.17 -8.37
CA ALA A 317 -21.40 -22.52 -6.95
C ALA A 317 -20.89 -21.38 -6.04
N LEU A 318 -20.89 -20.13 -6.53
CA LEU A 318 -20.52 -18.97 -5.72
C LEU A 318 -21.62 -18.65 -4.72
N THR A 319 -21.23 -18.37 -3.49
CA THR A 319 -22.13 -18.03 -2.39
C THR A 319 -21.73 -16.70 -1.75
N PHE A 320 -22.70 -15.81 -1.63
CA PHE A 320 -22.54 -14.53 -0.94
C PHE A 320 -23.64 -14.36 0.09
N GLN A 321 -23.24 -13.88 1.27
CA GLN A 321 -24.13 -13.62 2.38
C GLN A 321 -24.14 -12.14 2.69
N SER A 322 -25.29 -11.64 3.16
CA SER A 322 -25.38 -10.31 3.76
C SER A 322 -26.28 -10.32 5.00
N SER A 323 -25.82 -9.65 6.05
CA SER A 323 -26.50 -9.51 7.35
C SER A 323 -26.38 -8.09 7.92
N GLY A 324 -25.75 -7.16 7.20
CA GLY A 324 -25.43 -5.82 7.70
C GLY A 324 -26.66 -4.90 7.85
N GLU A 325 -27.69 -5.11 7.03
CA GLU A 325 -28.90 -4.29 7.00
C GLU A 325 -30.03 -4.83 7.88
N ARG A 326 -30.96 -3.93 8.24
CA ARG A 326 -32.14 -4.29 9.03
C ARG A 326 -33.23 -5.00 8.21
N SER A 327 -33.28 -4.74 6.90
CA SER A 327 -34.31 -5.27 6.00
C SER A 327 -33.81 -6.50 5.25
N TYR A 328 -34.67 -7.52 5.17
CA TYR A 328 -34.45 -8.71 4.33
C TYR A 328 -34.13 -8.33 2.88
N ILE A 329 -34.97 -7.46 2.29
CA ILE A 329 -34.82 -7.03 0.89
C ILE A 329 -33.49 -6.30 0.67
N ALA A 330 -33.09 -5.45 1.63
CA ALA A 330 -31.82 -4.73 1.53
C ALA A 330 -30.62 -5.69 1.58
N ASN A 331 -30.64 -6.68 2.47
CA ASN A 331 -29.60 -7.71 2.53
C ASN A 331 -29.60 -8.59 1.26
N GLN A 332 -30.77 -8.93 0.73
CA GLN A 332 -30.88 -9.66 -0.53
C GLN A 332 -30.25 -8.88 -1.70
N ILE A 333 -30.58 -7.60 -1.85
CA ILE A 333 -30.00 -6.72 -2.89
C ILE A 333 -28.49 -6.63 -2.73
N LYS A 334 -27.97 -6.44 -1.50
CA LYS A 334 -26.52 -6.37 -1.27
C LYS A 334 -25.80 -7.66 -1.62
N ALA A 335 -26.34 -8.80 -1.19
CA ALA A 335 -25.77 -10.11 -1.50
C ALA A 335 -25.78 -10.38 -3.02
N LEU A 336 -26.89 -10.05 -3.70
CA LEU A 336 -26.98 -10.13 -5.16
C LEU A 336 -25.98 -9.23 -5.86
N ASN A 337 -25.82 -7.98 -5.42
CA ASN A 337 -24.87 -7.04 -6.03
C ASN A 337 -23.42 -7.53 -5.90
N ARG A 338 -23.03 -8.05 -4.73
CA ARG A 338 -21.69 -8.66 -4.53
C ARG A 338 -21.49 -9.91 -5.40
N LEU A 339 -22.52 -10.74 -5.53
CA LEU A 339 -22.49 -11.90 -6.41
C LEU A 339 -22.32 -11.49 -7.89
N LYS A 340 -23.11 -10.53 -8.37
CA LYS A 340 -23.00 -9.97 -9.73
C LYS A 340 -21.61 -9.39 -9.98
N ALA A 341 -21.09 -8.59 -9.04
CA ALA A 341 -19.74 -8.04 -9.10
C ALA A 341 -18.68 -9.14 -9.23
N LYS A 342 -18.79 -10.22 -8.45
CA LYS A 342 -17.87 -11.35 -8.52
C LYS A 342 -17.95 -12.07 -9.87
N LEU A 343 -19.16 -12.32 -10.37
CA LEU A 343 -19.37 -13.00 -11.65
C LEU A 343 -18.76 -12.22 -12.81
N LEU A 344 -18.89 -10.89 -12.80
CA LEU A 344 -18.27 -10.01 -13.80
C LEU A 344 -16.75 -10.02 -13.76
N VAL A 345 -16.16 -10.02 -12.56
CA VAL A 345 -14.71 -10.17 -12.40
C VAL A 345 -14.24 -11.51 -12.96
N VAL A 346 -14.95 -12.59 -12.64
CA VAL A 346 -14.60 -13.94 -13.08
C VAL A 346 -14.77 -14.09 -14.60
N ALA A 347 -15.84 -13.54 -15.17
CA ALA A 347 -16.07 -13.51 -16.62
C ALA A 347 -14.92 -12.78 -17.33
N ASN A 348 -14.53 -11.60 -16.82
CA ASN A 348 -13.41 -10.83 -17.34
C ASN A 348 -12.06 -11.57 -17.21
N GLU A 349 -11.83 -12.28 -16.11
CA GLU A 349 -10.62 -13.11 -15.91
C GLU A 349 -10.55 -14.31 -16.85
N GLN A 350 -11.70 -14.86 -17.24
CA GLN A 350 -11.79 -15.97 -18.19
C GLN A 350 -11.87 -15.50 -19.65
N GLY A 351 -12.00 -14.19 -19.91
CA GLY A 351 -12.17 -13.63 -21.25
C GLY A 351 -13.53 -13.96 -21.88
N VAL A 352 -14.55 -14.15 -21.05
CA VAL A 352 -15.90 -14.58 -21.44
C VAL A 352 -16.87 -13.41 -21.28
N SER A 353 -17.73 -13.18 -22.27
CA SER A 353 -18.78 -12.14 -22.20
C SER A 353 -19.96 -12.56 -21.34
N ASP A 354 -20.32 -13.85 -21.39
CA ASP A 354 -21.56 -14.38 -20.82
C ASP A 354 -21.28 -15.20 -19.56
N VAL A 355 -22.06 -14.92 -18.50
CA VAL A 355 -21.90 -15.56 -17.19
C VAL A 355 -22.23 -17.06 -17.22
N SER A 356 -23.05 -17.51 -18.16
CA SER A 356 -23.41 -18.91 -18.36
C SER A 356 -22.23 -19.76 -18.84
N SER A 357 -21.28 -19.16 -19.57
CA SER A 357 -20.08 -19.82 -20.09
C SER A 357 -18.89 -19.81 -19.11
N ILE A 358 -19.09 -19.36 -17.87
CA ILE A 358 -18.04 -19.38 -16.85
C ILE A 358 -17.68 -20.82 -16.48
N ASN A 359 -16.39 -21.16 -16.63
CA ASN A 359 -15.84 -22.42 -16.18
C ASN A 359 -15.73 -22.47 -14.66
N LYS A 360 -16.25 -23.55 -14.04
CA LYS A 360 -16.22 -23.78 -12.59
C LYS A 360 -14.83 -24.10 -12.02
N ALA A 361 -14.00 -24.83 -12.78
CA ALA A 361 -12.71 -25.37 -12.33
C ALA A 361 -11.74 -24.31 -11.72
N PRO A 362 -11.49 -23.15 -12.35
CA PRO A 362 -10.55 -22.15 -11.80
C PRO A 362 -11.05 -21.48 -10.52
N MET A 363 -12.33 -21.59 -10.15
CA MET A 363 -12.89 -20.89 -8.98
C MET A 363 -12.50 -21.54 -7.65
N VAL A 364 -12.30 -22.87 -7.65
CA VAL A 364 -11.91 -23.64 -6.46
C VAL A 364 -10.46 -23.33 -6.03
N ASP A 365 -9.60 -23.01 -6.99
CA ASP A 365 -8.16 -22.75 -6.77
C ASP A 365 -7.89 -21.42 -6.03
N MET A 366 -8.82 -20.46 -6.14
CA MET A 366 -8.67 -19.11 -5.56
C MET A 366 -8.53 -19.13 -4.02
N TRP A 367 -9.13 -20.11 -3.35
CA TRP A 367 -9.08 -20.28 -1.89
C TRP A 367 -7.89 -21.13 -1.42
N GLN A 368 -7.07 -21.61 -2.36
CA GLN A 368 -5.90 -22.44 -2.09
C GLN A 368 -4.59 -21.72 -2.39
N LYS A 369 -4.61 -20.77 -3.34
CA LYS A 369 -3.46 -19.95 -3.70
C LYS A 369 -3.03 -19.02 -2.56
N GLU A 370 -1.80 -19.21 -2.08
CA GLU A 370 -1.17 -18.33 -1.09
C GLU A 370 -0.72 -17.03 -1.75
N THR A 371 -1.19 -15.90 -1.21
CA THR A 371 -0.87 -14.56 -1.69
C THR A 371 0.16 -13.89 -0.79
N ARG A 372 0.02 -14.05 0.53
CA ARG A 372 0.90 -13.41 1.52
C ARG A 372 1.28 -14.38 2.63
N SER A 373 2.54 -14.32 3.04
CA SER A 373 3.07 -15.08 4.17
C SER A 373 3.70 -14.14 5.20
N PHE A 374 3.13 -14.12 6.41
CA PHE A 374 3.56 -13.33 7.54
C PHE A 374 4.28 -14.22 8.56
N SER A 375 5.43 -13.78 9.07
CA SER A 375 6.07 -14.43 10.21
C SER A 375 6.01 -13.50 11.43
N ARG A 376 5.89 -14.04 12.64
CA ARG A 376 5.73 -13.21 13.86
C ARG A 376 6.93 -12.30 14.14
N THR A 377 8.14 -12.71 13.75
CA THR A 377 9.33 -11.85 13.72
C THR A 377 9.11 -10.68 12.76
N ARG A 378 8.57 -10.94 11.55
CA ARG A 378 8.23 -9.92 10.54
C ARG A 378 7.02 -9.04 10.86
N LEU A 379 6.10 -9.46 11.73
CA LEU A 379 4.99 -8.61 12.17
C LEU A 379 5.40 -7.63 13.28
N LEU A 380 6.44 -7.97 14.05
CA LEU A 380 7.14 -7.01 14.91
C LEU A 380 8.14 -6.17 14.08
N ASP A 381 8.73 -6.77 13.03
CA ASP A 381 9.64 -6.15 12.05
C ASP A 381 8.96 -5.58 10.78
N CYS A 382 7.65 -5.31 10.78
CA CYS A 382 7.10 -4.27 9.90
C CYS A 382 7.65 -2.87 10.25
N SER A 383 8.53 -2.84 11.27
CA SER A 383 9.47 -1.81 11.63
C SER A 383 10.80 -1.83 10.83
N PHE A 384 11.33 -2.93 10.29
CA PHE A 384 12.62 -2.91 9.54
C PHE A 384 12.92 -4.19 8.70
N SER A 385 13.28 -3.97 7.42
CA SER A 385 14.10 -4.80 6.50
C SER A 385 13.57 -6.14 5.93
N TRP A 386 13.27 -6.12 4.62
CA TRP A 386 13.71 -7.18 3.71
C TRP A 386 15.07 -6.75 3.13
N HIS A 387 16.03 -7.68 3.03
CA HIS A 387 17.43 -7.41 2.72
C HIS A 387 17.67 -6.60 1.44
N LEU A 388 17.94 -5.32 1.62
CA LEU A 388 18.96 -4.48 0.94
C LEU A 388 19.58 -3.60 2.06
N PRO A 389 20.86 -3.18 1.95
CA PRO A 389 21.60 -2.61 3.07
C PRO A 389 20.99 -1.28 3.50
N SER A 390 21.03 -1.09 4.81
CA SER A 390 20.41 -0.03 5.59
C SER A 390 20.67 1.39 5.11
N LYS A 391 19.67 2.26 5.33
CA LYS A 391 19.82 3.55 6.04
C LYS A 391 18.45 4.06 6.54
N THR A 392 18.26 3.88 7.85
CA THR A 392 17.51 4.67 8.85
C THR A 392 16.37 5.61 8.42
N ASP A 393 15.15 5.33 8.91
CA ASP A 393 14.39 6.26 9.77
C ASP A 393 13.23 5.54 10.52
N PRO A 394 13.13 5.59 11.87
CA PRO A 394 12.19 4.79 12.64
C PRO A 394 11.01 5.63 13.13
N LYS A 395 9.84 5.58 12.45
CA LYS A 395 8.49 5.83 13.03
C LYS A 395 7.28 5.81 12.05
N GLY A 396 7.45 5.50 10.76
CA GLY A 396 6.35 5.61 9.76
C GLY A 396 6.02 4.39 8.88
N SER A 397 6.69 3.24 9.09
CA SER A 397 7.00 2.28 8.00
C SER A 397 5.86 1.38 7.45
N SER A 398 4.98 0.83 8.29
CA SER A 398 4.15 -0.33 7.89
C SER A 398 3.17 -0.11 6.71
N SER A 399 2.70 1.11 6.42
CA SER A 399 1.69 1.35 5.37
C SER A 399 2.21 2.06 4.12
N LYS A 400 3.39 2.71 4.18
CA LYS A 400 4.10 3.08 2.94
C LYS A 400 4.53 1.80 2.22
N HIS A 401 4.98 0.82 2.99
CA HIS A 401 5.35 -0.50 2.49
C HIS A 401 4.19 -1.23 1.80
N MET A 402 2.94 -1.13 2.29
CA MET A 402 1.82 -1.81 1.60
C MET A 402 1.47 -1.14 0.28
N ASN A 403 1.42 0.20 0.21
CA ASN A 403 1.21 0.88 -1.07
C ASN A 403 2.39 0.68 -2.03
N GLU A 404 3.63 0.73 -1.55
CA GLU A 404 4.81 0.42 -2.35
C GLU A 404 4.77 -1.03 -2.84
N LEU A 405 4.39 -1.99 -2.00
CA LEU A 405 4.24 -3.40 -2.42
C LEU A 405 3.09 -3.60 -3.39
N LEU A 406 1.99 -2.88 -3.23
CA LEU A 406 0.87 -2.91 -4.18
C LEU A 406 1.30 -2.26 -5.51
N LEU A 407 1.92 -1.09 -5.47
CA LEU A 407 2.48 -0.41 -6.65
C LEU A 407 3.58 -1.22 -7.32
N VAL A 408 4.44 -1.92 -6.56
CA VAL A 408 5.48 -2.81 -7.08
C VAL A 408 4.83 -4.06 -7.69
N TYR A 409 3.84 -4.65 -7.03
CA TYR A 409 3.05 -5.76 -7.59
C TYR A 409 2.36 -5.34 -8.90
N TYR A 410 1.76 -4.15 -8.94
CA TYR A 410 1.14 -3.60 -10.14
C TYR A 410 2.17 -3.28 -11.23
N LYS A 411 3.31 -2.68 -10.88
CA LYS A 411 4.41 -2.46 -11.83
C LYS A 411 4.86 -3.81 -12.39
N LEU A 412 5.13 -4.81 -11.56
CA LEU A 412 5.53 -6.17 -11.99
C LEU A 412 4.44 -6.89 -12.81
N SER A 413 3.17 -6.76 -12.44
CA SER A 413 2.04 -7.36 -13.16
C SER A 413 1.78 -6.67 -14.50
N TYR A 414 1.92 -5.35 -14.56
CA TYR A 414 1.81 -4.54 -15.78
C TYR A 414 2.96 -4.86 -16.75
N TYR A 415 4.20 -4.99 -16.27
CA TYR A 415 5.35 -5.37 -17.11
C TYR A 415 5.31 -6.84 -17.56
N SER A 416 4.84 -7.77 -16.71
CA SER A 416 4.70 -9.19 -17.09
C SER A 416 3.56 -9.47 -18.08
N ARG A 417 2.55 -8.59 -18.16
CA ARG A 417 1.56 -8.60 -19.26
C ARG A 417 2.15 -8.14 -20.60
N GLY A 418 3.41 -7.69 -20.64
CA GLY A 418 4.10 -7.18 -21.83
C GLY A 418 5.18 -8.08 -22.45
N GLN A 419 5.92 -8.88 -21.67
CA GLN A 419 6.81 -9.99 -22.10
C GLN A 419 7.64 -10.49 -20.90
N VAL A 420 8.18 -11.71 -21.01
CA VAL A 420 8.98 -12.44 -19.99
C VAL A 420 10.27 -11.70 -19.65
N LEU A 421 10.54 -11.44 -18.37
CA LEU A 421 11.83 -10.88 -17.93
C LEU A 421 12.46 -11.76 -16.83
N PHE A 422 13.57 -12.40 -17.17
CA PHE A 422 14.55 -12.93 -16.21
C PHE A 422 15.58 -11.84 -15.93
N ILE A 423 15.96 -11.62 -14.67
CA ILE A 423 17.09 -10.75 -14.33
C ILE A 423 18.04 -11.49 -13.37
N TYR A 424 19.30 -11.62 -13.80
CA TYR A 424 20.49 -11.85 -12.96
C TYR A 424 21.09 -10.48 -12.59
N GLU A 425 21.47 -10.28 -11.33
CA GLU A 425 21.99 -9.01 -10.81
C GLU A 425 23.52 -8.88 -10.88
N SER A 426 24.01 -7.67 -11.13
CA SER A 426 25.31 -7.18 -10.63
C SER A 426 25.15 -5.80 -9.96
N PRO A 427 25.95 -5.49 -8.92
CA PRO A 427 25.68 -4.38 -8.02
C PRO A 427 26.40 -3.12 -8.52
N LEU A 428 25.65 -2.03 -8.66
CA LEU A 428 26.03 -0.62 -8.88
C LEU A 428 25.43 -0.10 -10.20
N THR A 429 24.47 0.84 -10.06
CA THR A 429 23.65 1.52 -11.09
C THR A 429 22.32 0.83 -11.45
N ILE A 430 21.19 1.47 -11.14
CA ILE A 430 19.93 1.25 -11.86
C ILE A 430 20.02 2.12 -13.11
N ASN A 431 20.65 1.56 -14.14
CA ASN A 431 20.54 2.07 -15.50
C ASN A 431 19.50 1.23 -16.22
N VAL A 432 18.38 1.83 -16.64
CA VAL A 432 17.51 1.22 -17.64
C VAL A 432 18.15 1.51 -19.00
N PHE A 433 18.90 0.55 -19.54
CA PHE A 433 19.42 0.60 -20.90
C PHE A 433 19.13 -0.71 -21.63
N GLY A 434 18.53 -0.58 -22.83
CA GLY A 434 18.59 -1.59 -23.89
C GLY A 434 17.29 -2.29 -24.25
N PHE A 435 16.61 -1.81 -25.30
CA PHE A 435 15.83 -2.65 -26.19
C PHE A 435 16.81 -3.57 -26.96
N LEU A 436 16.58 -4.88 -26.93
CA LEU A 436 17.14 -5.81 -27.91
C LEU A 436 15.98 -6.45 -28.66
N THR A 437 15.66 -5.88 -29.81
CA THR A 437 14.95 -6.57 -30.89
C THR A 437 15.84 -7.72 -31.37
N TYR A 438 15.38 -8.97 -31.19
CA TYR A 438 15.88 -10.07 -31.99
C TYR A 438 14.91 -10.32 -33.14
N HIS A 439 15.47 -10.23 -34.35
CA HIS A 439 14.84 -10.51 -35.64
C HIS A 439 14.24 -11.92 -35.72
#